data_AF-A0A7X7BRI9-F1
#
_entry.id   AF-A0A7X7BRI9-F1
#
_cell.length_a   1.000
_cell.length_b   1.000
_cell.length_c   1.000
_cell.angle_alpha   90.00
_cell.angle_beta   90.00
_cell.angle_gamma   90.00
#
_symmetry.space_group_name_H-M   'P 1'
#
loop_
_entity.id
_entity.type
_entity.pdbx_description
1 polymer ?
#
loop_
_entity_poly.entity_id
_entity_poly.type
_entity_poly.pdbx_seq_one_letter_code
_entity_poly.pdbx_strand_id
1 'polypeptide(L)'
;MKEYSACTTILVGKKASIDGTTMIARNDDTFRPITPQKFIIEPARHGEKKHIKSWLNKFEMDLPEDAQRVPAVPNVDYKHRGYYDESGINQENVAMSCTESTYGNERTLAFDPLVKDGLDEDCMQTSVLPYIHSARDGVKYLGKLIAKYGSPAGNSVLFSDKDEIWYMEIVTGHHWVAERIPDDCYAVAANELAIQEIDFNDSDNFITAPGLQKFVEEHNLWPNN
;
A
#
# COMPACT_ATOMS: atom_id res chain seq x y z
N MET A 1 -17.47 -21.11 -4.43
CA MET A 1 -16.76 -20.65 -5.65
C MET A 1 -15.35 -20.28 -5.22
N LYS A 2 -14.36 -20.47 -6.10
CA LYS A 2 -12.98 -20.09 -5.79
C LYS A 2 -12.88 -18.56 -5.83
N GLU A 3 -12.56 -17.98 -4.68
CA GLU A 3 -11.92 -16.68 -4.45
C GLU A 3 -10.91 -16.29 -5.53
N TYR A 4 -11.22 -15.54 -6.59
CA TYR A 4 -10.19 -15.02 -7.49
C TYR A 4 -9.93 -13.56 -7.14
N SER A 5 -8.71 -13.26 -6.67
CA SER A 5 -8.19 -11.89 -6.67
C SER A 5 -7.67 -11.60 -8.08
N ALA A 6 -8.00 -10.41 -8.58
CA ALA A 6 -7.46 -9.88 -9.81
C ALA A 6 -7.23 -8.39 -9.54
N CYS A 7 -6.00 -7.94 -9.71
CA CYS A 7 -5.67 -6.55 -9.87
C CYS A 7 -4.54 -6.51 -10.90
N THR A 8 -4.37 -5.35 -11.51
CA THR A 8 -3.17 -5.10 -12.31
C THR A 8 -2.81 -3.65 -12.15
N THR A 9 -1.54 -3.45 -11.82
CA THR A 9 -0.93 -2.17 -11.55
C THR A 9 -0.02 -1.76 -12.71
N ILE A 10 -0.02 -0.48 -13.05
CA ILE A 10 0.99 0.14 -13.91
C ILE A 10 1.56 1.39 -13.24
N LEU A 11 2.88 1.53 -13.30
CA LEU A 11 3.62 2.69 -12.80
C LEU A 11 4.47 3.24 -13.95
N VAL A 12 4.47 4.57 -14.16
CA VAL A 12 5.22 5.21 -15.26
C VAL A 12 5.99 6.41 -14.72
N GLY A 13 7.32 6.31 -14.77
CA GLY A 13 8.23 7.37 -14.33
C GLY A 13 8.12 8.63 -15.19
N LYS A 14 8.50 9.78 -14.62
CA LYS A 14 8.35 11.10 -15.24
C LYS A 14 9.13 11.31 -16.55
N LYS A 15 10.20 10.56 -16.80
CA LYS A 15 10.95 10.57 -18.08
C LYS A 15 10.50 9.46 -19.03
N ALA A 16 9.69 8.51 -18.57
CA ALA A 16 9.05 7.48 -19.41
C ALA A 16 7.70 7.97 -19.97
N SER A 17 7.04 8.92 -19.31
CA SER A 17 5.80 9.52 -19.79
C SER A 17 6.05 10.54 -20.90
N ILE A 18 5.02 10.73 -21.75
CA ILE A 18 5.10 11.64 -22.90
C ILE A 18 5.13 13.13 -22.50
N ASP A 19 4.63 13.46 -21.30
CA ASP A 19 4.38 14.82 -20.85
C ASP A 19 5.18 15.21 -19.59
N GLY A 20 6.07 14.35 -19.10
CA GLY A 20 6.88 14.65 -17.93
C GLY A 20 6.21 14.35 -16.59
N THR A 21 5.02 13.74 -16.58
CA THR A 21 4.26 13.43 -15.36
C THR A 21 4.56 12.05 -14.80
N THR A 22 4.41 11.89 -13.50
CA THR A 22 4.38 10.59 -12.83
C THR A 22 2.97 9.98 -12.93
N MET A 23 2.87 8.67 -13.16
CA MET A 23 1.58 7.99 -13.21
C MET A 23 1.60 6.70 -12.40
N ILE A 24 0.57 6.52 -11.57
CA ILE A 24 0.22 5.26 -10.94
C ILE A 24 -1.23 4.95 -11.31
N ALA A 25 -1.51 3.71 -11.70
CA ALA A 25 -2.85 3.26 -12.01
C ALA A 25 -3.02 1.78 -11.65
N ARG A 26 -4.25 1.41 -11.29
CA ARG A 26 -4.62 0.05 -10.95
C ARG A 26 -6.04 -0.24 -11.39
N ASN A 27 -6.28 -1.46 -11.85
CA ASN A 27 -7.63 -2.01 -11.93
C ASN A 27 -8.01 -2.55 -10.55
N ASP A 28 -9.04 -1.96 -9.94
CA ASP A 28 -9.61 -2.44 -8.69
C ASP A 28 -10.61 -3.55 -8.94
N ASP A 29 -10.13 -4.74 -9.32
CA ASP A 29 -11.02 -5.87 -9.55
C ASP A 29 -11.42 -6.53 -8.23
N THR A 30 -12.66 -6.98 -8.18
CA THR A 30 -13.22 -7.65 -7.01
C THR A 30 -13.70 -9.03 -7.38
N PHE A 31 -13.92 -9.88 -6.37
CA PHE A 31 -14.41 -11.24 -6.60
C PHE A 31 -15.73 -11.31 -7.40
N ARG A 32 -16.56 -10.26 -7.33
CA ARG A 32 -17.83 -10.20 -8.04
C ARG A 32 -17.69 -9.34 -9.29
N PRO A 33 -18.38 -9.70 -10.39
CA PRO A 33 -18.35 -8.90 -11.62
C PRO A 33 -19.02 -7.53 -11.46
N ILE A 34 -19.83 -7.34 -10.41
CA ILE A 34 -20.51 -6.08 -10.11
C ILE A 34 -20.28 -5.74 -8.65
N THR A 35 -19.49 -4.69 -8.43
CA THR A 35 -19.27 -4.08 -7.12
C THR A 35 -19.47 -2.57 -7.27
N PRO A 36 -20.65 -2.05 -6.85
CA PRO A 36 -20.92 -0.62 -6.97
C PRO A 36 -20.00 0.21 -6.06
N GLN A 37 -19.29 1.16 -6.67
CA GLN A 37 -18.42 2.12 -5.99
C GLN A 37 -18.98 3.53 -6.08
N LYS A 38 -18.52 4.40 -5.19
CA LYS A 38 -18.78 5.85 -5.24
C LYS A 38 -17.51 6.57 -5.67
N PHE A 39 -17.65 7.84 -6.04
CA PHE A 39 -16.54 8.79 -6.03
C PHE A 39 -16.91 9.92 -5.09
N ILE A 40 -16.13 10.12 -4.04
CA ILE A 40 -16.39 11.12 -3.01
C ILE A 40 -15.14 11.95 -2.74
N ILE A 41 -15.33 13.12 -2.12
CA ILE A 41 -14.25 13.93 -1.57
C ILE A 41 -14.42 13.94 -0.06
N GLU A 42 -13.50 13.28 0.65
CA GLU A 42 -13.41 13.38 2.10
C GLU A 42 -12.84 14.75 2.48
N PRO A 43 -13.54 15.56 3.29
CA PRO A 43 -13.11 16.91 3.62
C PRO A 43 -11.86 16.88 4.51
N ALA A 44 -11.07 17.96 4.39
CA ALA A 44 -9.99 18.23 5.34
C ALA A 44 -10.57 18.38 6.76
N ARG A 45 -9.78 18.02 7.77
CA ARG A 45 -10.13 18.12 9.18
C ARG A 45 -8.99 18.77 9.96
N HIS A 46 -9.34 19.49 11.01
CA HIS A 46 -8.38 20.16 11.88
C HIS A 46 -8.76 20.03 13.35
N GLY A 47 -7.87 19.50 14.19
CA GLY A 47 -8.13 19.29 15.61
C GLY A 47 -9.29 18.32 15.92
N GLU A 48 -9.68 17.47 14.96
CA GLU A 48 -10.82 16.56 15.10
C GLU A 48 -10.36 15.12 15.32
N LYS A 49 -10.63 14.57 16.50
CA LYS A 49 -10.40 13.16 16.77
C LYS A 49 -11.34 12.29 15.95
N LYS A 50 -10.78 11.37 15.18
CA LYS A 50 -11.51 10.30 14.51
C LYS A 50 -10.96 8.93 14.88
N HIS A 51 -11.83 7.95 14.80
CA HIS A 51 -11.51 6.56 15.01
C HIS A 51 -12.00 5.77 13.80
N ILE A 52 -11.12 4.96 13.21
CA ILE A 52 -11.45 4.04 12.12
C ILE A 52 -11.45 2.61 12.66
N LYS A 53 -12.35 1.79 12.15
CA LYS A 53 -12.38 0.36 12.39
C LYS A 53 -12.65 -0.36 11.08
N SER A 54 -12.07 -1.54 10.89
CA SER A 54 -12.43 -2.40 9.77
C SER A 54 -13.84 -2.96 9.93
N TRP A 55 -14.50 -3.21 8.80
CA TRP A 55 -15.73 -4.00 8.76
C TRP A 55 -15.49 -5.46 8.41
N LEU A 56 -14.25 -5.82 8.04
CA LEU A 56 -13.87 -7.16 7.58
C LEU A 56 -13.04 -7.93 8.60
N ASN A 57 -12.27 -7.25 9.44
CA ASN A 57 -11.57 -7.82 10.58
C ASN A 57 -11.81 -6.96 11.85
N LYS A 58 -11.02 -7.18 12.92
CA LYS A 58 -11.13 -6.39 14.17
C LYS A 58 -10.13 -5.24 14.27
N PHE A 59 -9.49 -4.86 13.17
CA PHE A 59 -8.59 -3.73 13.15
C PHE A 59 -9.32 -2.45 13.54
N GLU A 60 -8.67 -1.63 14.36
CA GLU A 60 -9.13 -0.29 14.68
C GLU A 60 -7.95 0.59 15.08
N MET A 61 -8.05 1.89 14.80
CA MET A 61 -7.07 2.88 15.24
C MET A 61 -7.67 4.28 15.38
N ASP A 62 -7.06 5.06 16.27
CA ASP A 62 -7.27 6.50 16.29
C ASP A 62 -6.47 7.14 15.16
N LEU A 63 -7.14 7.98 14.38
CA LEU A 63 -6.55 8.74 13.28
C LEU A 63 -5.96 10.06 13.81
N PRO A 64 -4.90 10.60 13.18
CA PRO A 64 -4.42 11.95 13.47
C PRO A 64 -5.53 13.00 13.36
N GLU A 65 -5.45 14.02 14.21
CA GLU A 65 -6.50 15.06 14.33
C GLU A 65 -6.58 15.96 13.10
N ASP A 66 -5.44 16.20 12.45
CA ASP A 66 -5.33 16.98 11.22
C ASP A 66 -5.23 16.04 10.02
N ALA A 67 -6.15 16.18 9.08
CA ALA A 67 -6.21 15.36 7.87
C ALA A 67 -6.39 16.25 6.65
N GLN A 68 -5.63 15.99 5.59
CA GLN A 68 -5.85 16.65 4.31
C GLN A 68 -7.15 16.17 3.65
N ARG A 69 -7.71 17.02 2.78
CA ARG A 69 -8.80 16.64 1.87
C ARG A 69 -8.28 15.63 0.85
N VAL A 70 -9.01 14.53 0.66
CA VAL A 70 -8.65 13.47 -0.31
C VAL A 70 -9.90 13.03 -1.09
N PRO A 71 -9.81 12.79 -2.41
CA PRO A 71 -10.77 11.95 -3.09
C PRO A 71 -10.62 10.49 -2.63
N ALA A 72 -11.71 9.74 -2.73
CA ALA A 72 -11.76 8.31 -2.46
C ALA A 72 -12.82 7.64 -3.34
N VAL A 73 -12.68 6.33 -3.58
CA VAL A 73 -13.64 5.52 -4.33
C VAL A 73 -14.27 4.36 -3.54
N PRO A 74 -14.89 4.62 -2.37
CA PRO A 74 -15.36 3.57 -1.48
C PRO A 74 -16.42 2.67 -2.10
N ASN A 75 -16.50 1.46 -1.56
CA ASN A 75 -17.65 0.58 -1.72
C ASN A 75 -18.96 1.27 -1.30
N VAL A 76 -20.02 1.11 -2.09
CA VAL A 76 -21.36 1.60 -1.70
C VAL A 76 -21.84 0.90 -0.42
N ASP A 77 -21.62 -0.41 -0.31
CA ASP A 77 -22.01 -1.26 0.82
C ASP A 77 -20.84 -1.51 1.79
N TYR A 78 -20.15 -0.45 2.18
CA TYR A 78 -18.91 -0.56 2.95
C TYR A 78 -19.04 -1.30 4.30
N LYS A 79 -20.24 -1.30 4.91
CA LYS A 79 -20.46 -1.98 6.20
C LYS A 79 -20.40 -3.50 6.13
N HIS A 80 -20.63 -4.08 4.95
CA HIS A 80 -20.53 -5.52 4.72
C HIS A 80 -19.35 -5.89 3.81
N ARG A 81 -18.74 -4.89 3.15
CA ARG A 81 -17.71 -5.07 2.14
C ARG A 81 -16.39 -4.37 2.45
N GLY A 82 -16.26 -3.69 3.59
CA GLY A 82 -15.10 -2.84 3.91
C GLY A 82 -15.17 -1.49 3.18
N TYR A 83 -14.40 -0.48 3.63
CA TYR A 83 -14.43 0.84 2.97
C TYR A 83 -13.88 0.78 1.55
N TYR A 84 -12.64 0.29 1.39
CA TYR A 84 -11.94 0.25 0.10
C TYR A 84 -11.97 1.62 -0.58
N ASP A 85 -11.48 2.64 0.13
CA ASP A 85 -11.32 3.98 -0.43
C ASP A 85 -10.33 4.00 -1.62
N GLU A 86 -9.53 2.93 -1.76
CA GLU A 86 -8.73 2.52 -2.93
C GLU A 86 -7.63 3.50 -3.30
N SER A 87 -7.98 4.61 -3.93
CA SER A 87 -7.03 5.60 -4.42
C SER A 87 -7.49 7.04 -4.21
N GLY A 88 -6.52 7.93 -4.25
CA GLY A 88 -6.77 9.36 -4.28
C GLY A 88 -5.51 10.19 -4.45
N ILE A 89 -5.70 11.51 -4.47
CA ILE A 89 -4.63 12.51 -4.52
C ILE A 89 -4.92 13.56 -3.45
N ASN A 90 -4.00 13.75 -2.50
CA ASN A 90 -4.20 14.67 -1.39
C ASN A 90 -3.92 16.14 -1.76
N GLN A 91 -4.03 17.06 -0.78
CA GLN A 91 -3.90 18.51 -1.04
C GLN A 91 -2.48 18.92 -1.43
N GLU A 92 -1.50 18.07 -1.18
CA GLU A 92 -0.10 18.28 -1.53
C GLU A 92 0.29 17.56 -2.82
N ASN A 93 -0.69 17.07 -3.58
CA ASN A 93 -0.52 16.32 -4.82
C ASN A 93 0.29 15.03 -4.66
N VAL A 94 0.16 14.38 -3.50
CA VAL A 94 0.62 13.01 -3.31
C VAL A 94 -0.54 12.09 -3.68
N ALA A 95 -0.27 11.14 -4.57
CA ALA A 95 -1.18 10.10 -4.99
C ALA A 95 -0.87 8.79 -4.25
N MET A 96 -1.91 8.01 -3.99
CA MET A 96 -1.82 6.66 -3.44
C MET A 96 -2.86 5.78 -4.11
N SER A 97 -2.52 4.51 -4.35
CA SER A 97 -3.48 3.44 -4.63
C SER A 97 -3.12 2.22 -3.79
N CYS A 98 -4.13 1.61 -3.16
CA CYS A 98 -4.00 0.41 -2.36
C CYS A 98 -5.23 -0.50 -2.52
N THR A 99 -5.10 -1.80 -2.83
CA THR A 99 -3.86 -2.59 -2.96
C THR A 99 -3.81 -3.44 -4.23
N GLU A 100 -2.60 -3.84 -4.60
CA GLU A 100 -2.38 -4.99 -5.47
C GLU A 100 -2.15 -6.20 -4.55
N SER A 101 -3.05 -7.19 -4.52
CA SER A 101 -2.87 -8.35 -3.62
C SER A 101 -1.61 -9.11 -3.99
N THR A 102 -0.73 -9.36 -3.02
CA THR A 102 0.51 -10.13 -3.19
C THR A 102 0.67 -11.18 -2.08
N TYR A 103 1.63 -12.09 -2.21
CA TYR A 103 1.71 -13.25 -1.33
C TYR A 103 3.13 -13.58 -0.91
N GLY A 104 3.34 -13.67 0.41
CA GLY A 104 4.54 -14.27 0.98
C GLY A 104 4.52 -15.80 0.89
N ASN A 105 5.67 -16.43 1.07
CA ASN A 105 5.78 -17.88 1.12
C ASN A 105 5.72 -18.42 2.55
N GLU A 106 5.49 -19.73 2.69
CA GLU A 106 5.36 -20.38 4.01
C GLU A 106 6.60 -20.22 4.91
N ARG A 107 7.80 -20.05 4.34
CA ARG A 107 9.04 -19.95 5.12
C ARG A 107 9.14 -18.61 5.82
N THR A 108 8.80 -17.52 5.12
CA THR A 108 8.79 -16.17 5.72
C THR A 108 7.66 -16.04 6.75
N LEU A 109 6.47 -16.56 6.42
CA LEU A 109 5.30 -16.53 7.29
C LEU A 109 5.44 -17.40 8.55
N ALA A 110 6.32 -18.39 8.55
CA ALA A 110 6.62 -19.16 9.76
C ALA A 110 7.33 -18.33 10.84
N PHE A 111 8.06 -17.28 10.45
CA PHE A 111 8.80 -16.41 11.37
C PHE A 111 8.13 -15.04 11.59
N ASP A 112 7.38 -14.54 10.61
CA ASP A 112 6.57 -13.33 10.74
C ASP A 112 5.15 -13.56 10.19
N PRO A 113 4.28 -14.27 10.94
CA PRO A 113 2.94 -14.62 10.49
C PRO A 113 2.05 -13.39 10.35
N LEU A 114 1.07 -13.48 9.44
CA LEU A 114 0.06 -12.44 9.25
C LEU A 114 -0.72 -12.18 10.55
N VAL A 115 -1.01 -10.90 10.79
CA VAL A 115 -1.74 -10.43 11.98
C VAL A 115 -3.21 -10.31 11.63
N LYS A 116 -4.02 -11.27 12.07
CA LYS A 116 -5.45 -11.38 11.72
C LYS A 116 -6.26 -10.08 11.89
N ASP A 117 -5.95 -9.32 12.93
CA ASP A 117 -6.64 -8.07 13.28
C ASP A 117 -5.77 -6.82 12.92
N GLY A 118 -4.86 -6.97 11.96
CA GLY A 118 -3.97 -5.91 11.47
C GLY A 118 -4.59 -5.02 10.40
N LEU A 119 -3.84 -4.02 9.94
CA LEU A 119 -4.26 -3.05 8.93
C LEU A 119 -4.30 -3.70 7.54
N ASP A 120 -5.47 -3.72 6.90
CA ASP A 120 -5.66 -4.23 5.54
C ASP A 120 -6.14 -3.14 4.56
N GLU A 121 -6.24 -3.54 3.29
CA GLU A 121 -6.74 -2.75 2.16
C GLU A 121 -8.00 -1.94 2.50
N ASP A 122 -8.95 -2.51 3.24
CA ASP A 122 -10.24 -1.89 3.52
C ASP A 122 -10.15 -0.59 4.32
N CYS A 123 -9.06 -0.37 5.08
CA CYS A 123 -8.85 0.84 5.90
C CYS A 123 -7.57 1.61 5.53
N MET A 124 -6.77 1.10 4.58
CA MET A 124 -5.40 1.56 4.37
C MET A 124 -5.32 2.98 3.82
N GLN A 125 -6.06 3.29 2.75
CA GLN A 125 -6.05 4.63 2.15
C GLN A 125 -6.43 5.70 3.18
N THR A 126 -7.55 5.49 3.90
CA THR A 126 -8.07 6.46 4.89
C THR A 126 -7.09 6.69 6.03
N SER A 127 -6.32 5.66 6.38
CA SER A 127 -5.34 5.69 7.46
C SER A 127 -4.02 6.32 7.04
N VAL A 128 -3.74 6.49 5.74
CA VAL A 128 -2.44 6.92 5.22
C VAL A 128 -2.52 8.21 4.42
N LEU A 129 -3.23 8.23 3.29
CA LEU A 129 -3.15 9.31 2.29
C LEU A 129 -3.42 10.72 2.86
N PRO A 130 -4.36 10.93 3.79
CA PRO A 130 -4.61 12.27 4.35
C PRO A 130 -3.47 12.84 5.21
N TYR A 131 -2.45 12.04 5.55
CA TYR A 131 -1.43 12.38 6.55
C TYR A 131 0.01 12.37 6.00
N ILE A 132 0.17 12.28 4.68
CA ILE A 132 1.48 12.15 4.03
C ILE A 132 1.78 13.36 3.12
N HIS A 133 3.06 13.68 2.99
CA HIS A 133 3.52 14.91 2.33
C HIS A 133 4.42 14.69 1.10
N SER A 134 4.78 13.44 0.83
CA SER A 134 5.47 12.99 -0.39
C SER A 134 5.23 11.50 -0.59
N ALA A 135 5.53 10.95 -1.76
CA ALA A 135 5.43 9.51 -2.01
C ALA A 135 6.34 8.72 -1.05
N ARG A 136 7.55 9.22 -0.84
CA ARG A 136 8.53 8.65 0.09
C ARG A 136 8.08 8.72 1.55
N ASP A 137 7.39 9.80 1.94
CA ASP A 137 6.75 9.91 3.25
C ASP A 137 5.61 8.90 3.39
N GLY A 138 4.83 8.67 2.33
CA GLY A 138 3.81 7.61 2.24
C GLY A 138 4.35 6.23 2.59
N VAL A 139 5.45 5.82 1.96
CA VAL A 139 6.15 4.57 2.26
C VAL A 139 6.53 4.48 3.74
N LYS A 140 7.18 5.52 4.28
CA LYS A 140 7.64 5.55 5.68
C LYS A 140 6.47 5.55 6.66
N TYR A 141 5.39 6.25 6.34
CA TYR A 141 4.20 6.36 7.18
C TYR A 141 3.46 5.02 7.25
N LEU A 142 3.16 4.41 6.09
CA LEU A 142 2.54 3.09 6.05
C LEU A 142 3.45 2.05 6.71
N GLY A 143 4.76 2.09 6.46
CA GLY A 143 5.72 1.22 7.12
C GLY A 143 5.69 1.27 8.65
N LYS A 144 5.46 2.45 9.24
CA LYS A 144 5.26 2.61 10.69
C LYS A 144 3.93 2.00 11.16
N LEU A 145 2.87 2.13 10.37
CA LEU A 145 1.58 1.50 10.70
C LEU A 145 1.68 -0.02 10.65
N ILE A 146 2.31 -0.59 9.62
CA ILE A 146 2.54 -2.03 9.50
C ILE A 146 3.42 -2.54 10.64
N ALA A 147 4.48 -1.83 11.01
CA ALA A 147 5.29 -2.22 12.18
C ALA A 147 4.50 -2.20 13.51
N LYS A 148 3.49 -1.34 13.63
CA LYS A 148 2.69 -1.17 14.85
C LYS A 148 1.50 -2.13 14.94
N TYR A 149 0.80 -2.33 13.83
CA TYR A 149 -0.49 -3.03 13.79
C TYR A 149 -0.41 -4.38 13.08
N GLY A 150 0.64 -4.59 12.30
CA GLY A 150 0.78 -5.71 11.40
C GLY A 150 -0.18 -5.67 10.21
N SER A 151 -0.02 -6.62 9.31
CA SER A 151 -0.87 -6.85 8.13
C SER A 151 -1.55 -8.22 8.22
N PRO A 152 -2.86 -8.32 7.92
CA PRO A 152 -3.57 -9.60 7.87
C PRO A 152 -3.43 -10.32 6.52
N ALA A 153 -2.88 -9.64 5.51
CA ALA A 153 -2.72 -10.13 4.15
C ALA A 153 -1.42 -9.60 3.51
N GLY A 154 -1.02 -10.19 2.39
CA GLY A 154 0.03 -9.62 1.55
C GLY A 154 -0.57 -8.60 0.59
N ASN A 155 0.06 -7.43 0.50
CA ASN A 155 -0.44 -6.29 -0.25
C ASN A 155 0.72 -5.48 -0.81
N SER A 156 0.55 -4.98 -2.04
CA SER A 156 1.42 -3.95 -2.59
C SER A 156 0.69 -2.62 -2.74
N VAL A 157 1.43 -1.54 -2.53
CA VAL A 157 0.90 -0.18 -2.40
C VAL A 157 1.72 0.78 -3.24
N LEU A 158 1.02 1.63 -3.96
CA LEU A 158 1.61 2.58 -4.88
C LEU A 158 1.56 3.97 -4.24
N PHE A 159 2.66 4.69 -4.28
CA PHE A 159 2.72 6.11 -3.94
C PHE A 159 3.35 6.90 -5.06
N SER A 160 2.86 8.11 -5.32
CA SER A 160 3.46 9.00 -6.30
C SER A 160 3.32 10.46 -5.88
N ASP A 161 4.32 11.27 -6.18
CA ASP A 161 4.23 12.72 -6.15
C ASP A 161 4.80 13.26 -7.48
N LYS A 162 5.01 14.57 -7.57
CA LYS A 162 5.54 15.20 -8.80
C LYS A 162 6.96 14.73 -9.19
N ASP A 163 7.72 14.17 -8.25
CA ASP A 163 9.13 13.83 -8.43
C ASP A 163 9.35 12.31 -8.44
N GLU A 164 8.69 11.55 -7.57
CA GLU A 164 8.97 10.13 -7.34
C GLU A 164 7.73 9.24 -7.44
N ILE A 165 7.96 7.97 -7.76
CA ILE A 165 6.98 6.89 -7.66
C ILE A 165 7.61 5.77 -6.84
N TRP A 166 6.84 5.23 -5.90
CA TRP A 166 7.25 4.15 -5.02
C TRP A 166 6.26 2.99 -5.11
N TYR A 167 6.81 1.78 -5.23
CA TYR A 167 6.06 0.53 -5.13
C TYR A 167 6.50 -0.19 -3.86
N MET A 168 5.59 -0.36 -2.91
CA MET A 168 5.84 -0.99 -1.61
C MET A 168 5.15 -2.34 -1.55
N GLU A 169 5.85 -3.40 -1.17
CA GLU A 169 5.32 -4.74 -0.95
C GLU A 169 5.36 -5.10 0.53
N ILE A 170 4.21 -5.48 1.08
CA ILE A 170 4.02 -6.00 2.44
C ILE A 170 3.67 -7.48 2.30
N VAL A 171 4.56 -8.36 2.74
CA VAL A 171 4.47 -9.79 2.39
C VAL A 171 4.39 -10.72 3.61
N THR A 172 4.48 -10.14 4.80
CA THR A 172 4.46 -10.81 6.10
C THR A 172 3.67 -9.97 7.10
N GLY A 173 3.60 -10.42 8.36
CA GLY A 173 2.94 -9.68 9.42
C GLY A 173 3.45 -8.24 9.57
N HIS A 174 4.77 -8.02 9.54
CA HIS A 174 5.36 -6.73 9.90
C HIS A 174 6.48 -6.26 8.97
N HIS A 175 7.03 -7.15 8.12
CA HIS A 175 8.08 -6.77 7.17
C HIS A 175 7.53 -6.39 5.79
N TRP A 176 8.23 -5.44 5.19
CA TRP A 176 7.92 -4.84 3.90
C TRP A 176 9.21 -4.30 3.25
N VAL A 177 9.14 -4.10 1.94
CA VAL A 177 10.17 -3.42 1.14
C VAL A 177 9.47 -2.46 0.17
N ALA A 178 10.11 -1.36 -0.17
CA ALA A 178 9.65 -0.45 -1.20
C ALA A 178 10.80 -0.06 -2.12
N GLU A 179 10.50 -0.02 -3.42
CA GLU A 179 11.41 0.38 -4.48
C GLU A 179 10.88 1.63 -5.16
N ARG A 180 11.79 2.57 -5.45
CA ARG A 180 11.52 3.73 -6.29
C ARG A 180 11.58 3.28 -7.75
N ILE A 181 10.53 3.55 -8.51
CA ILE A 181 10.56 3.34 -9.96
C ILE A 181 11.50 4.39 -10.59
N PRO A 182 12.53 3.98 -11.35
CA PRO A 182 13.42 4.92 -12.03
C PRO A 182 12.66 5.87 -12.94
N ASP A 183 13.14 7.12 -13.05
CA ASP A 183 12.43 8.18 -13.78
C ASP A 183 12.10 7.78 -15.23
N ASP A 184 12.97 7.05 -15.92
CA ASP A 184 12.85 6.65 -17.33
C ASP A 184 12.32 5.23 -17.54
N CYS A 185 11.74 4.64 -16.50
CA CYS A 185 11.21 3.30 -16.51
C CYS A 185 9.69 3.27 -16.28
N TYR A 186 9.08 2.14 -16.59
CA TYR A 186 7.72 1.79 -16.22
C TYR A 186 7.71 0.37 -15.65
N ALA A 187 6.69 0.06 -14.84
CA ALA A 187 6.48 -1.26 -14.28
C ALA A 187 5.03 -1.68 -14.48
N VAL A 188 4.81 -2.98 -14.69
CA VAL A 188 3.49 -3.62 -14.66
C VAL A 188 3.57 -4.73 -13.64
N ALA A 189 2.72 -4.68 -12.62
CA ALA A 189 2.67 -5.68 -11.56
C ALA A 189 1.28 -6.33 -11.55
N ALA A 190 1.26 -7.66 -11.45
CA ALA A 190 0.05 -8.45 -11.24
C ALA A 190 0.01 -8.90 -9.77
N ASN A 191 -0.87 -9.86 -9.44
CA ASN A 191 -1.01 -10.42 -8.09
C ASN A 191 0.15 -11.37 -7.69
N GLU A 192 1.39 -10.89 -7.78
CA GLU A 192 2.62 -11.59 -7.43
C GLU A 192 3.67 -10.56 -6.98
N LEU A 193 4.68 -11.01 -6.24
CA LEU A 193 5.81 -10.15 -5.89
C LEU A 193 6.59 -9.74 -7.15
N ALA A 194 6.88 -8.45 -7.25
CA ALA A 194 7.57 -7.84 -8.37
C ALA A 194 8.98 -7.36 -8.01
N ILE A 195 9.26 -7.03 -6.73
CA ILE A 195 10.60 -6.59 -6.31
C ILE A 195 11.50 -7.83 -6.20
N GLN A 196 12.57 -7.87 -7.01
CA GLN A 196 13.46 -9.04 -7.12
C GLN A 196 14.76 -8.84 -6.36
N GLU A 197 15.53 -7.81 -6.73
CA GLU A 197 16.83 -7.50 -6.15
C GLU A 197 16.70 -6.28 -5.24
N ILE A 198 17.24 -6.39 -4.02
CA ILE A 198 17.18 -5.32 -3.02
C ILE A 198 18.62 -4.94 -2.69
N ASP A 199 19.00 -3.70 -2.98
CA ASP A 199 20.25 -3.13 -2.48
C ASP A 199 19.99 -2.39 -1.15
N PHE A 200 20.34 -3.04 -0.04
CA PHE A 200 20.20 -2.47 1.30
C PHE A 200 21.09 -1.23 1.55
N ASN A 201 22.05 -0.94 0.67
CA ASN A 201 22.90 0.26 0.78
C ASN A 201 22.40 1.43 -0.08
N ASP A 202 21.42 1.22 -0.96
CA ASP A 202 20.85 2.25 -1.82
C ASP A 202 19.55 2.80 -1.23
N SER A 203 19.69 3.69 -0.24
CA SER A 203 18.55 4.34 0.41
C SER A 203 17.80 5.32 -0.51
N ASP A 204 18.36 5.68 -1.66
CA ASP A 204 17.73 6.58 -2.61
C ASP A 204 16.64 5.85 -3.39
N ASN A 205 16.86 4.56 -3.71
CA ASN A 205 15.93 3.73 -4.47
C ASN A 205 15.24 2.64 -3.65
N PHE A 206 15.74 2.27 -2.47
CA PHE A 206 15.12 1.26 -1.61
C PHE A 206 14.84 1.77 -0.20
N ILE A 207 13.67 1.40 0.33
CA ILE A 207 13.32 1.59 1.74
C ILE A 207 12.76 0.28 2.25
N THR A 208 13.29 -0.25 3.36
CA THR A 208 12.88 -1.53 3.92
C THR A 208 12.36 -1.38 5.34
N ALA A 209 11.59 -2.37 5.78
CA ALA A 209 11.31 -2.57 7.19
C ALA A 209 12.64 -2.62 7.99
N PRO A 210 12.71 -1.97 9.17
CA PRO A 210 13.90 -2.04 10.02
C PRO A 210 14.22 -3.49 10.37
N GLY A 211 15.47 -3.91 10.13
CA GLY A 211 15.93 -5.27 10.45
C GLY A 211 15.60 -6.33 9.40
N LEU A 212 15.00 -5.98 8.26
CA LEU A 212 14.66 -6.95 7.19
C LEU A 212 15.86 -7.80 6.77
N GLN A 213 17.01 -7.18 6.46
CA GLN A 213 18.21 -7.91 6.05
C GLN A 213 18.63 -8.94 7.10
N LYS A 214 18.67 -8.51 8.38
CA LYS A 214 19.02 -9.37 9.51
C LYS A 214 18.02 -10.50 9.70
N PHE A 215 16.71 -10.23 9.58
CA PHE A 215 15.66 -11.25 9.65
C PHE A 215 15.85 -12.35 8.59
N VAL A 216 16.15 -11.96 7.35
CA VAL A 216 16.35 -12.91 6.25
C VAL A 216 17.65 -13.73 6.46
N GLU A 217 18.71 -13.10 6.95
CA GLU A 217 19.98 -13.77 7.30
C GLU A 217 19.83 -14.76 8.48
N GLU A 218 19.23 -14.33 9.60
CA GLU A 218 19.07 -15.16 10.80
C GLU A 218 18.22 -16.41 10.57
N HIS A 219 17.28 -16.35 9.61
CA HIS A 219 16.36 -17.45 9.31
C HIS A 219 16.72 -18.22 8.03
N ASN A 220 17.85 -17.95 7.39
CA ASN A 220 18.29 -18.58 6.14
C ASN A 220 17.22 -18.54 5.04
N LEU A 221 16.60 -17.38 4.87
CA LEU A 221 15.47 -17.18 3.95
C LEU A 221 15.91 -16.79 2.53
N TRP A 222 17.18 -16.44 2.34
CA TRP A 222 17.76 -16.29 1.00
C TRP A 222 17.76 -17.65 0.26
N PRO A 223 17.45 -17.68 -1.04
CA PRO A 223 17.63 -18.89 -1.82
C PRO A 223 19.11 -19.30 -1.78
N ASN A 224 19.37 -20.58 -1.51
CA ASN A 224 20.70 -21.14 -1.74
C ASN A 224 20.90 -21.18 -3.26
N ASN A 225 21.79 -20.32 -3.76
CA ASN A 225 22.23 -20.36 -5.16
C ASN A 225 23.04 -21.63 -5.46
#